data_AF-A0A0C5C9J9-F1
#
_entry.id   AF-A0A0C5C9J9-F1
#
_cell.length_a   1.000
_cell.length_b   1.000
_cell.length_c   1.000
_cell.angle_alpha   90.00
_cell.angle_beta   90.00
_cell.angle_gamma   90.00
#
_symmetry.space_group_name_H-M   'P 1'
#
loop_
_entity.id
_entity.type
_entity.pdbx_description
1 polymer ?
#
loop_
_entity_poly.entity_id
_entity_poly.type
_entity_poly.pdbx_seq_one_letter_code
_entity_poly.pdbx_strand_id
1 'polypeptide(L)'
;MSYSLCSDILESKNKVQTQSIGIQCDLDPDHFYYEARCSTPIQKPQKVEEQKREEEGGGEEDGGFDEPTKQKEVDKQKTTKIATVDLHWFKQDCNQIIVTELAIIDQFNNYIVFHFKSPFAKTELSAKLYNDVTWLERYYKKMTSLKNKYPELSVTLAIGGWNEGSASYSAMAANPTKRKLFVESVVIMLSKHGFDGLDLDWEYPAKRGGSPEDKANFVSLIKDLRAEMDKKGWILTAAIGAGKDTIERAYDLPQISTYLDYIHLMTYDYHGSWDQKVGANAPLSTAEPNDELTVEYSINYLLSNGVAPEKLVMGIPAYGRTFILKNPESKEAKLGDSTQETGFGGPYTKEKGFMGYNEICAELAKDSTWQEWWDNTTKTQFARNGEKVISFDNEISIGEKVKFAMRNKLAGMMVWSVDTDDFRGECHQQEPFTILRVIEKSMATSLQEIEKHKKPNAAVQSISVSLALLFCMLHVLLYCNH
;
A
#
# COMPACT_ATOMS: atom_id res chain seq x y z
N MET A 1 35.65 5.55 -10.53
CA MET A 1 36.70 6.57 -10.29
C MET A 1 36.38 7.74 -11.19
N SER A 2 35.59 8.70 -10.69
CA SER A 2 34.99 9.84 -11.42
C SER A 2 33.95 10.50 -10.50
N TYR A 3 34.14 11.65 -9.84
CA TYR A 3 35.21 12.66 -9.92
C TYR A 3 35.45 13.27 -11.31
N SER A 4 34.44 13.96 -11.87
CA SER A 4 34.60 15.12 -12.78
C SER A 4 33.26 15.63 -13.38
N LEU A 5 32.23 15.98 -12.58
CA LEU A 5 30.97 16.54 -13.12
C LEU A 5 30.53 17.88 -12.50
N CYS A 6 31.47 18.64 -11.94
CA CYS A 6 31.25 20.02 -11.46
C CYS A 6 32.36 21.01 -11.88
N SER A 7 33.33 20.60 -12.71
CA SER A 7 34.43 21.46 -13.16
C SER A 7 34.14 22.14 -14.51
N ASP A 8 33.51 21.41 -15.43
CA ASP A 8 33.54 21.72 -16.87
C ASP A 8 32.56 22.82 -17.31
N ILE A 9 31.82 23.43 -16.37
CA ILE A 9 30.85 24.50 -16.62
C ILE A 9 31.52 25.90 -16.55
N LEU A 10 32.76 26.01 -16.06
CA LEU A 10 33.41 27.32 -15.81
C LEU A 10 34.29 27.87 -16.95
N GLU A 11 34.74 27.05 -17.92
CA GLU A 11 35.72 27.48 -18.94
C GLU A 11 35.14 27.85 -20.33
N SER A 12 33.83 27.71 -20.57
CA SER A 12 33.20 27.95 -21.89
C SER A 12 32.66 29.38 -22.11
N LYS A 13 33.23 30.39 -21.44
CA LYS A 13 32.82 31.81 -21.60
C LYS A 13 33.25 32.42 -22.94
N ASN A 14 32.44 32.27 -23.99
CA ASN A 14 32.37 33.27 -25.07
C ASN A 14 31.05 33.25 -25.89
N LYS A 15 30.26 34.33 -25.77
CA LYS A 15 29.24 34.83 -26.71
C LYS A 15 28.08 33.90 -27.17
N VAL A 16 27.02 33.81 -26.37
CA VAL A 16 25.65 34.30 -26.71
C VAL A 16 25.02 34.83 -25.41
N GLN A 17 24.11 35.80 -25.48
CA GLN A 17 23.34 36.27 -24.31
C GLN A 17 22.12 35.38 -24.04
N THR A 18 22.11 34.70 -22.89
CA THR A 18 20.90 34.23 -22.19
C THR A 18 21.06 34.50 -20.70
N GLN A 19 19.95 34.63 -19.96
CA GLN A 19 19.98 35.04 -18.55
C GLN A 19 20.51 33.90 -17.65
N SER A 20 21.47 34.21 -16.79
CA SER A 20 22.04 33.26 -15.84
C SER A 20 21.11 33.03 -14.64
N ILE A 21 20.58 31.81 -14.50
CA ILE A 21 19.95 31.36 -13.26
C ILE A 21 21.07 31.09 -12.24
N GLY A 22 21.14 31.91 -11.19
CA GLY A 22 22.09 31.71 -10.10
C GLY A 22 21.59 30.65 -9.12
N ILE A 23 22.23 29.48 -9.11
CA ILE A 23 22.04 28.48 -8.05
C ILE A 23 23.04 28.82 -6.93
N GLN A 24 22.52 29.14 -5.74
CA GLN A 24 23.33 29.36 -4.53
C GLN A 24 23.22 28.13 -3.63
N CYS A 25 24.35 27.49 -3.35
CA CYS A 25 24.46 26.33 -2.48
C CYS A 25 25.23 26.71 -1.22
N ASP A 26 24.53 27.13 -0.17
CA ASP A 26 25.13 27.38 1.13
C ASP A 26 25.25 26.07 1.93
N LEU A 27 26.33 25.94 2.70
CA LEU A 27 26.64 24.75 3.50
C LEU A 27 26.53 25.09 4.99
N ASP A 28 25.50 24.58 5.65
CA ASP A 28 25.38 24.58 7.11
C ASP A 28 25.91 23.21 7.65
N PRO A 29 26.94 23.18 8.52
CA PRO A 29 27.47 21.94 9.06
C PRO A 29 26.56 21.24 10.08
N ASP A 30 25.59 21.95 10.68
CA ASP A 30 24.69 21.42 11.70
C ASP A 30 23.29 21.07 11.13
N HIS A 31 22.93 21.56 9.93
CA HIS A 31 21.71 21.19 9.21
C HIS A 31 21.98 20.29 7.99
N PHE A 32 21.82 18.98 8.16
CA PHE A 32 22.06 17.94 7.13
C PHE A 32 21.00 17.87 6.00
N TYR A 33 20.78 18.98 5.28
CA TYR A 33 19.85 19.04 4.13
C TYR A 33 20.52 19.48 2.83
N TYR A 34 20.49 18.59 1.82
CA TYR A 34 20.66 18.99 0.42
C TYR A 34 19.29 19.30 -0.18
N GLU A 35 18.78 20.51 0.07
CA GLU A 35 17.47 20.94 -0.39
C GLU A 35 17.53 21.45 -1.85
N ALA A 36 17.28 20.57 -2.81
CA ALA A 36 17.16 20.92 -4.22
C ALA A 36 15.83 21.68 -4.47
N ARG A 37 15.84 23.01 -4.23
CA ARG A 37 14.68 23.88 -4.43
C ARG A 37 14.30 24.00 -5.92
N CYS A 38 13.45 23.08 -6.39
CA CYS A 38 12.87 23.11 -7.73
C CYS A 38 11.82 24.25 -7.83
N SER A 39 12.26 25.50 -7.90
CA SER A 39 11.43 26.70 -7.70
C SER A 39 10.62 27.15 -8.93
N THR A 40 9.30 27.23 -8.78
CA THR A 40 8.41 28.02 -9.67
C THR A 40 8.13 29.42 -9.07
N PRO A 41 7.86 30.45 -9.88
CA PRO A 41 7.81 31.83 -9.40
C PRO A 41 6.46 32.18 -8.75
N ILE A 42 6.35 31.97 -7.44
CA ILE A 42 5.21 32.45 -6.64
C ILE A 42 5.28 33.99 -6.51
N GLN A 43 4.27 34.70 -7.03
CA GLN A 43 4.11 36.13 -6.76
C GLN A 43 3.70 36.33 -5.30
N LYS A 44 4.44 37.17 -4.57
CA LYS A 44 4.17 37.44 -3.14
C LYS A 44 2.93 38.31 -2.97
N PRO A 45 1.95 37.92 -2.13
CA PRO A 45 0.98 38.85 -1.56
C PRO A 45 1.67 39.98 -0.78
N GLN A 46 1.04 41.14 -0.69
CA GLN A 46 1.57 42.28 0.05
C GLN A 46 1.50 42.05 1.57
N LYS A 47 2.46 42.61 2.32
CA LYS A 47 2.43 42.62 3.79
C LYS A 47 1.24 43.45 4.31
N VAL A 48 0.65 43.00 5.40
CA VAL A 48 -0.02 43.83 6.40
C VAL A 48 0.81 43.73 7.69
N GLU A 49 0.91 44.81 8.47
CA GLU A 49 1.87 44.94 9.56
C GLU A 49 1.33 44.52 10.95
N GLU A 50 2.26 44.42 11.90
CA GLU A 50 2.07 43.93 13.27
C GLU A 50 0.99 44.67 14.08
N GLN A 51 0.48 43.98 15.11
CA GLN A 51 0.47 44.59 16.45
C GLN A 51 0.75 43.55 17.54
N LYS A 52 1.70 43.86 18.42
CA LYS A 52 2.04 43.07 19.60
C LYS A 52 1.21 43.51 20.81
N ARG A 53 1.03 42.61 21.78
CA ARG A 53 0.90 42.93 23.21
C ARG A 53 1.69 41.92 24.04
N GLU A 54 2.19 42.39 25.16
CA GLU A 54 2.93 41.62 26.18
C GLU A 54 2.08 41.57 27.47
N GLU A 55 2.70 41.25 28.62
CA GLU A 55 2.11 41.04 29.96
C GLU A 55 1.33 39.72 30.14
N GLU A 56 1.34 39.05 31.32
CA GLU A 56 2.39 38.68 32.28
C GLU A 56 1.78 37.76 33.38
N GLY A 57 2.60 37.03 34.16
CA GLY A 57 2.27 36.72 35.57
C GLY A 57 1.80 35.30 35.98
N GLY A 58 2.77 34.47 36.42
CA GLY A 58 2.75 33.66 37.68
C GLY A 58 1.82 32.45 37.86
N GLY A 59 2.28 31.38 38.54
CA GLY A 59 1.40 30.24 38.88
C GLY A 59 2.07 28.94 39.35
N GLU A 60 2.70 28.96 40.52
CA GLU A 60 3.14 27.80 41.31
C GLU A 60 2.08 27.45 42.38
N GLU A 61 1.93 26.26 42.98
CA GLU A 61 2.70 24.99 43.08
C GLU A 61 1.69 23.81 42.80
N ASP A 62 1.81 22.49 43.05
CA ASP A 62 2.68 21.55 43.80
C ASP A 62 2.61 20.14 43.11
N GLY A 63 3.35 19.12 43.59
CA GLY A 63 3.41 17.76 43.03
C GLY A 63 2.49 16.71 43.68
N GLY A 64 2.29 15.57 43.00
CA GLY A 64 1.55 14.41 43.52
C GLY A 64 2.07 13.09 42.92
N PHE A 65 2.34 12.09 43.77
CA PHE A 65 3.03 10.85 43.41
C PHE A 65 2.23 9.65 43.91
N ASP A 66 1.57 8.91 43.02
CA ASP A 66 0.78 7.71 43.37
C ASP A 66 0.84 6.61 42.28
N GLU A 67 1.60 5.55 42.57
CA GLU A 67 1.28 4.17 42.21
C GLU A 67 0.86 3.48 43.52
N PRO A 68 -0.05 2.48 43.55
CA PRO A 68 -0.13 1.43 42.52
C PRO A 68 -1.53 0.86 42.19
N THR A 69 -1.65 0.04 41.13
CA THR A 69 -2.07 -1.38 41.26
C THR A 69 -2.03 -2.14 39.94
N LYS A 70 -1.55 -3.39 39.99
CA LYS A 70 -1.67 -4.34 38.86
C LYS A 70 -3.04 -5.01 38.87
N GLN A 71 -3.96 -4.53 38.04
CA GLN A 71 -5.19 -5.26 37.74
C GLN A 71 -5.13 -5.75 36.29
N LYS A 72 -5.12 -7.07 36.10
CA LYS A 72 -5.23 -7.68 34.76
C LYS A 72 -6.67 -7.54 34.28
N GLU A 73 -7.01 -6.43 33.64
CA GLU A 73 -8.17 -6.45 32.75
C GLU A 73 -7.90 -7.43 31.59
N VAL A 74 -8.96 -8.10 31.15
CA VAL A 74 -8.91 -8.96 29.97
C VAL A 74 -8.89 -8.04 28.76
N ASP A 75 -7.81 -8.09 27.98
CA ASP A 75 -7.67 -7.29 26.76
C ASP A 75 -8.90 -7.44 25.88
N LYS A 76 -9.67 -6.36 25.75
CA LYS A 76 -10.60 -6.21 24.64
C LYS A 76 -9.74 -6.24 23.40
N GLN A 77 -9.87 -7.29 22.61
CA GLN A 77 -9.20 -7.46 21.33
C GLN A 77 -9.53 -6.26 20.42
N LYS A 78 -8.72 -5.20 20.51
CA LYS A 78 -8.63 -4.15 19.50
C LYS A 78 -8.38 -4.89 18.19
N THR A 79 -9.38 -4.92 17.32
CA THR A 79 -9.18 -5.39 15.96
C THR A 79 -8.40 -4.31 15.21
N THR A 80 -7.10 -4.23 15.48
CA THR A 80 -6.15 -3.39 14.75
C THR A 80 -6.28 -3.74 13.27
N LYS A 81 -6.84 -2.83 12.49
CA LYS A 81 -7.05 -3.02 11.05
C LYS A 81 -5.89 -2.44 10.30
N ILE A 82 -5.33 -3.24 9.42
CA ILE A 82 -4.05 -2.97 8.77
C ILE A 82 -4.19 -1.97 7.62
N ALA A 83 -3.19 -1.12 7.50
CA ALA A 83 -2.87 -0.33 6.33
C ALA A 83 -1.37 -0.56 6.08
N THR A 84 -1.04 -1.52 5.22
CA THR A 84 0.33 -1.76 4.77
C THR A 84 0.67 -0.75 3.69
N VAL A 85 1.85 -0.14 3.79
CA VAL A 85 2.37 0.80 2.78
C VAL A 85 3.60 0.21 2.09
N ASP A 86 3.53 0.11 0.76
CA ASP A 86 4.66 -0.27 -0.09
C ASP A 86 5.38 0.98 -0.64
N LEU A 87 6.69 0.88 -0.84
CA LEU A 87 7.57 1.93 -1.37
C LEU A 87 8.38 1.41 -2.55
N HIS A 88 8.28 2.07 -3.71
CA HIS A 88 8.97 1.67 -4.94
C HIS A 88 10.28 2.45 -5.24
N TRP A 89 10.96 2.05 -6.31
CA TRP A 89 12.25 2.61 -6.75
C TRP A 89 12.16 4.03 -7.31
N PHE A 90 12.82 4.98 -6.63
CA PHE A 90 13.05 6.33 -7.18
C PHE A 90 14.29 6.41 -8.08
N LYS A 91 14.17 7.14 -9.19
CA LYS A 91 15.29 7.82 -9.85
C LYS A 91 15.49 9.22 -9.24
N GLN A 92 16.72 9.72 -9.33
CA GLN A 92 17.20 10.89 -8.57
C GLN A 92 16.81 12.25 -9.22
N ASP A 93 15.50 12.53 -9.31
CA ASP A 93 14.92 13.80 -9.81
C ASP A 93 13.95 14.43 -8.78
N CYS A 94 13.32 15.58 -9.09
CA CYS A 94 12.44 16.38 -8.20
C CYS A 94 11.14 15.68 -7.69
N ASN A 95 11.02 14.35 -7.71
CA ASN A 95 9.81 13.60 -7.33
C ASN A 95 9.98 12.66 -6.13
N GLN A 96 10.99 12.89 -5.28
CA GLN A 96 11.22 12.08 -4.08
C GLN A 96 10.13 12.33 -3.02
N ILE A 97 9.64 11.26 -2.38
CA ILE A 97 9.11 11.33 -1.02
C ILE A 97 10.29 11.62 -0.08
N ILE A 98 10.23 12.75 0.63
CA ILE A 98 11.10 12.97 1.77
C ILE A 98 10.43 12.28 2.96
N VAL A 99 11.05 11.24 3.51
CA VAL A 99 10.54 10.42 4.63
C VAL A 99 9.99 11.20 5.86
N THR A 100 10.28 12.50 6.00
CA THR A 100 9.65 13.43 6.95
C THR A 100 8.16 13.72 6.66
N GLU A 101 7.74 13.56 5.41
CA GLU A 101 6.36 13.76 4.92
C GLU A 101 5.43 12.60 5.31
N LEU A 102 5.98 11.44 5.68
CA LEU A 102 5.23 10.24 6.11
C LEU A 102 4.50 10.40 7.47
N ALA A 103 4.27 11.64 7.91
CA ALA A 103 3.55 11.99 9.14
C ALA A 103 2.05 11.60 9.11
N ILE A 104 1.56 11.02 8.02
CA ILE A 104 0.22 10.42 7.94
C ILE A 104 0.22 8.94 8.36
N ILE A 105 1.39 8.29 8.41
CA ILE A 105 1.52 6.93 8.95
C ILE A 105 1.22 6.93 10.47
N ASP A 106 1.41 8.07 11.14
CA ASP A 106 1.05 8.38 12.54
C ASP A 106 -0.43 8.08 12.86
N GLN A 107 -1.30 8.05 11.84
CA GLN A 107 -2.74 7.81 11.96
C GLN A 107 -3.11 6.33 11.75
N PHE A 108 -2.14 5.47 11.43
CA PHE A 108 -2.31 4.03 11.25
C PHE A 108 -1.44 3.23 12.24
N ASN A 109 -2.05 2.30 12.97
CA ASN A 109 -1.40 1.39 13.91
C ASN A 109 -0.53 0.28 13.23
N ASN A 110 0.12 0.56 12.09
CA ASN A 110 0.37 -0.45 11.05
C ASN A 110 1.76 -0.39 10.36
N TYR A 111 1.96 -1.36 9.46
CA TYR A 111 3.24 -1.79 8.90
C TYR A 111 3.67 -0.97 7.66
N ILE A 112 4.97 -0.65 7.57
CA ILE A 112 5.61 -0.31 6.29
C ILE A 112 6.31 -1.56 5.78
N VAL A 113 5.97 -2.00 4.56
CA VAL A 113 6.70 -3.03 3.82
C VAL A 113 7.58 -2.29 2.81
N PHE A 114 8.90 -2.34 2.96
CA PHE A 114 9.78 -1.70 1.98
C PHE A 114 10.20 -2.70 0.91
N HIS A 115 9.73 -2.51 -0.34
CA HIS A 115 10.11 -3.34 -1.47
C HIS A 115 11.54 -3.09 -1.94
N PHE A 116 12.40 -4.10 -1.83
CA PHE A 116 13.77 -4.05 -2.32
C PHE A 116 14.07 -5.15 -3.34
N LYS A 117 14.89 -4.79 -4.33
CA LYS A 117 15.38 -5.73 -5.33
C LYS A 117 16.33 -6.73 -4.69
N SER A 118 15.85 -7.95 -4.45
CA SER A 118 16.61 -8.98 -3.73
C SER A 118 17.78 -9.50 -4.56
N PRO A 119 19.04 -9.36 -4.10
CA PRO A 119 20.16 -10.06 -4.72
C PRO A 119 20.16 -11.57 -4.41
N PHE A 120 19.42 -12.00 -3.38
CA PHE A 120 19.60 -13.29 -2.72
C PHE A 120 19.00 -14.48 -3.49
N ALA A 121 18.04 -14.24 -4.39
CA ALA A 121 17.48 -15.29 -5.24
C ALA A 121 18.55 -15.90 -6.17
N LYS A 122 19.53 -15.09 -6.59
CA LYS A 122 20.64 -15.51 -7.45
C LYS A 122 21.77 -16.06 -6.56
N THR A 123 21.67 -17.35 -6.20
CA THR A 123 22.50 -18.02 -5.19
C THR A 123 23.97 -18.23 -5.60
N GLU A 124 24.71 -17.16 -5.90
CA GLU A 124 26.18 -17.17 -6.06
C GLU A 124 26.83 -15.77 -5.92
N LEU A 125 26.37 -14.91 -4.99
CA LEU A 125 26.87 -13.52 -4.92
C LEU A 125 26.95 -12.85 -3.54
N SER A 126 27.35 -13.57 -2.50
CA SER A 126 27.56 -13.03 -1.13
C SER A 126 28.72 -12.01 -0.98
N ALA A 127 29.40 -11.62 -2.07
CA ALA A 127 30.65 -10.84 -2.01
C ALA A 127 30.68 -9.50 -2.79
N LYS A 128 30.04 -9.35 -3.97
CA LYS A 128 30.18 -8.08 -4.75
C LYS A 128 29.22 -6.96 -4.37
N LEU A 129 28.10 -7.25 -3.71
CA LEU A 129 27.17 -6.19 -3.25
C LEU A 129 27.74 -5.33 -2.11
N TYR A 130 28.87 -5.75 -1.51
CA TYR A 130 29.52 -5.06 -0.39
C TYR A 130 30.17 -3.70 -0.71
N ASN A 131 30.26 -3.31 -1.99
CA ASN A 131 30.99 -2.10 -2.40
C ASN A 131 30.11 -0.94 -2.94
N ASP A 132 28.80 -1.15 -3.14
CA ASP A 132 27.84 -0.11 -3.61
C ASP A 132 26.79 0.24 -2.53
N VAL A 133 26.92 -0.33 -1.34
CA VAL A 133 25.86 -0.40 -0.31
C VAL A 133 25.50 0.93 0.36
N THR A 134 26.38 1.93 0.37
CA THR A 134 26.28 3.02 1.36
C THR A 134 24.99 3.83 1.28
N TRP A 135 24.40 3.99 0.08
CA TRP A 135 23.12 4.68 -0.08
C TRP A 135 21.94 3.82 0.38
N LEU A 136 21.95 2.54 0.00
CA LEU A 136 20.91 1.58 0.34
C LEU A 136 20.84 1.34 1.86
N GLU A 137 21.99 1.22 2.52
CA GLU A 137 22.07 1.12 3.99
C GLU A 137 21.60 2.40 4.70
N ARG A 138 21.81 3.59 4.09
CA ARG A 138 21.23 4.84 4.60
C ARG A 138 19.70 4.82 4.48
N TYR A 139 19.12 4.32 3.39
CA TYR A 139 17.67 4.16 3.27
C TYR A 139 17.10 3.13 4.26
N TYR A 140 17.69 1.93 4.36
CA TYR A 140 17.33 0.94 5.38
C TYR A 140 17.27 1.58 6.78
N LYS A 141 18.37 2.23 7.19
CA LYS A 141 18.45 2.90 8.49
C LYS A 141 17.44 4.04 8.64
N LYS A 142 17.21 4.86 7.60
CA LYS A 142 16.26 5.98 7.64
C LYS A 142 14.84 5.49 7.90
N MET A 143 14.45 4.38 7.28
CA MET A 143 13.13 3.77 7.44
C MET A 143 12.99 3.06 8.78
N THR A 144 13.92 2.20 9.18
CA THR A 144 13.84 1.50 10.48
C THR A 144 14.00 2.46 11.67
N SER A 145 14.61 3.64 11.48
CA SER A 145 14.66 4.70 12.49
C SER A 145 13.35 5.47 12.68
N LEU A 146 12.35 5.34 11.78
CA LEU A 146 11.01 5.94 11.98
C LEU A 146 10.37 5.47 13.28
N LYS A 147 10.66 4.22 13.70
CA LYS A 147 10.16 3.62 14.94
C LYS A 147 10.59 4.34 16.22
N ASN A 148 11.66 5.14 16.15
CA ASN A 148 12.08 6.02 17.25
C ASN A 148 11.11 7.19 17.47
N LYS A 149 10.38 7.59 16.42
CA LYS A 149 9.28 8.58 16.49
C LYS A 149 7.91 7.88 16.64
N TYR A 150 7.78 6.66 16.13
CA TYR A 150 6.53 5.89 16.06
C TYR A 150 6.68 4.48 16.67
N PRO A 151 6.56 4.32 18.00
CA PRO A 151 6.84 3.04 18.66
C PRO A 151 5.93 1.87 18.26
N GLU A 152 4.74 2.15 17.71
CA GLU A 152 3.80 1.12 17.20
C GLU A 152 4.03 0.76 15.73
N LEU A 153 4.89 1.50 15.01
CA LEU A 153 5.25 1.20 13.62
C LEU A 153 6.18 -0.02 13.57
N SER A 154 5.84 -0.98 12.72
CA SER A 154 6.73 -2.06 12.29
C SER A 154 7.20 -1.83 10.86
N VAL A 155 8.50 -2.04 10.60
CA VAL A 155 9.12 -1.86 9.28
C VAL A 155 9.71 -3.20 8.84
N THR A 156 9.14 -3.79 7.80
CA THR A 156 9.61 -5.06 7.21
C THR A 156 10.35 -4.81 5.90
N LEU A 157 11.10 -5.80 5.44
CA LEU A 157 11.75 -5.78 4.14
C LEU A 157 11.07 -6.77 3.19
N ALA A 158 10.63 -6.30 2.02
CA ALA A 158 10.15 -7.18 0.96
C ALA A 158 11.32 -7.74 0.13
N ILE A 159 11.33 -9.04 -0.09
CA ILE A 159 12.22 -9.75 -1.02
C ILE A 159 11.37 -10.34 -2.14
N GLY A 160 11.52 -9.81 -3.35
CA GLY A 160 10.70 -10.26 -4.47
C GLY A 160 10.58 -9.27 -5.63
N GLY A 161 9.36 -9.19 -6.16
CA GLY A 161 8.90 -8.26 -7.16
C GLY A 161 9.10 -8.75 -8.59
N TRP A 162 8.18 -8.34 -9.47
CA TRP A 162 8.08 -8.73 -10.87
C TRP A 162 9.43 -8.80 -11.58
N ASN A 163 10.26 -7.79 -11.37
CA ASN A 163 11.56 -7.59 -12.02
C ASN A 163 12.68 -8.56 -11.59
N GLU A 164 12.50 -9.37 -10.54
CA GLU A 164 13.45 -10.43 -10.18
C GLU A 164 13.17 -11.78 -10.86
N GLY A 165 11.93 -12.03 -11.30
CA GLY A 165 11.52 -13.28 -11.94
C GLY A 165 11.37 -14.46 -10.97
N SER A 166 10.90 -15.62 -11.46
CA SER A 166 10.56 -16.78 -10.60
C SER A 166 11.63 -17.88 -10.56
N ALA A 167 12.31 -18.16 -11.67
CA ALA A 167 13.23 -19.31 -11.80
C ALA A 167 14.32 -19.38 -10.71
N SER A 168 14.81 -18.23 -10.25
CA SER A 168 15.80 -18.15 -9.15
C SER A 168 15.21 -18.54 -7.79
N TYR A 169 13.97 -18.15 -7.49
CA TYR A 169 13.27 -18.55 -6.27
C TYR A 169 12.88 -20.03 -6.29
N SER A 170 12.38 -20.54 -7.41
CA SER A 170 12.11 -21.98 -7.60
C SER A 170 13.35 -22.83 -7.32
N ALA A 171 14.48 -22.51 -7.96
CA ALA A 171 15.74 -23.22 -7.77
C ALA A 171 16.38 -23.04 -6.37
N MET A 172 15.94 -22.05 -5.59
CA MET A 172 16.31 -21.87 -4.18
C MET A 172 15.42 -22.69 -3.25
N ALA A 173 14.09 -22.58 -3.40
CA ALA A 173 13.11 -23.21 -2.53
C ALA A 173 13.08 -24.75 -2.68
N ALA A 174 13.30 -25.26 -3.89
CA ALA A 174 13.36 -26.70 -4.18
C ALA A 174 14.55 -27.43 -3.53
N ASN A 175 15.58 -26.71 -3.06
CA ASN A 175 16.78 -27.30 -2.47
C ASN A 175 16.89 -26.93 -0.99
N PRO A 176 16.72 -27.89 -0.04
CA PRO A 176 16.74 -27.59 1.40
C PRO A 176 18.01 -26.87 1.89
N THR A 177 19.19 -27.16 1.31
CA THR A 177 20.45 -26.49 1.66
C THR A 177 20.45 -25.04 1.20
N LYS A 178 20.03 -24.75 -0.04
CA LYS A 178 19.90 -23.36 -0.53
C LYS A 178 18.83 -22.59 0.25
N ARG A 179 17.70 -23.22 0.53
CA ARG A 179 16.58 -22.62 1.28
C ARG A 179 16.99 -22.26 2.70
N LYS A 180 17.71 -23.15 3.40
CA LYS A 180 18.32 -22.85 4.69
C LYS A 180 19.28 -21.65 4.60
N LEU A 181 20.20 -21.64 3.63
CA LEU A 181 21.16 -20.54 3.47
C LEU A 181 20.47 -19.20 3.16
N PHE A 182 19.35 -19.22 2.42
CA PHE A 182 18.51 -18.04 2.20
C PHE A 182 17.87 -17.54 3.49
N VAL A 183 17.26 -18.43 4.28
CA VAL A 183 16.66 -18.11 5.59
C VAL A 183 17.71 -17.51 6.55
N GLU A 184 18.88 -18.13 6.66
CA GLU A 184 20.00 -17.63 7.48
C GLU A 184 20.47 -16.24 7.01
N SER A 185 20.54 -16.01 5.68
CA SER A 185 20.90 -14.71 5.10
C SER A 185 19.86 -13.62 5.38
N VAL A 186 18.57 -13.96 5.33
CA VAL A 186 17.46 -13.06 5.67
C VAL A 186 17.56 -12.64 7.14
N VAL A 187 17.74 -13.58 8.07
CA VAL A 187 17.83 -13.29 9.52
C VAL A 187 19.01 -12.37 9.83
N ILE A 188 20.15 -12.55 9.16
CA ILE A 188 21.33 -11.67 9.28
C ILE A 188 21.00 -10.26 8.76
N MET A 189 20.37 -10.14 7.59
CA MET A 189 20.01 -8.85 6.99
C MET A 189 19.05 -8.06 7.89
N LEU A 190 17.96 -8.71 8.33
CA LEU A 190 16.95 -8.10 9.20
C LEU A 190 17.57 -7.63 10.53
N SER A 191 18.40 -8.49 11.15
CA SER A 191 19.11 -8.17 12.39
C SER A 191 20.06 -6.97 12.25
N LYS A 192 20.80 -6.91 11.13
CA LYS A 192 21.81 -5.87 10.88
C LYS A 192 21.20 -4.48 10.68
N HIS A 193 20.02 -4.41 10.07
CA HIS A 193 19.39 -3.16 9.66
C HIS A 193 18.18 -2.73 10.51
N GLY A 194 17.76 -3.56 11.48
CA GLY A 194 16.73 -3.22 12.46
C GLY A 194 15.31 -3.34 11.94
N PHE A 195 15.07 -4.23 10.97
CA PHE A 195 13.73 -4.57 10.47
C PHE A 195 13.00 -5.50 11.45
N ASP A 196 11.67 -5.47 11.42
CA ASP A 196 10.79 -6.26 12.30
C ASP A 196 10.21 -7.52 11.62
N GLY A 197 10.60 -7.78 10.37
CA GLY A 197 10.04 -8.90 9.62
C GLY A 197 10.36 -8.88 8.13
N LEU A 198 9.85 -9.90 7.42
CA LEU A 198 10.02 -10.10 5.99
C LEU A 198 8.64 -10.10 5.31
N ASP A 199 8.54 -9.45 4.15
CA ASP A 199 7.55 -9.81 3.13
C ASP A 199 8.21 -10.62 2.00
N LEU A 200 7.55 -11.69 1.55
CA LEU A 200 8.03 -12.56 0.47
C LEU A 200 7.18 -12.41 -0.79
N ASP A 201 7.69 -11.65 -1.74
CA ASP A 201 7.00 -11.25 -2.99
C ASP A 201 7.52 -12.09 -4.19
N TRP A 202 7.42 -13.41 -4.07
CA TRP A 202 7.80 -14.32 -5.16
C TRP A 202 6.70 -14.33 -6.23
N GLU A 203 6.98 -13.70 -7.37
CA GLU A 203 6.08 -13.65 -8.53
C GLU A 203 6.47 -14.61 -9.68
N TYR A 204 5.86 -15.79 -9.86
CA TYR A 204 5.05 -16.55 -8.91
C TYR A 204 5.56 -18.00 -8.87
N PRO A 205 5.39 -18.73 -7.76
CA PRO A 205 5.54 -20.19 -7.71
C PRO A 205 4.83 -20.85 -8.91
N ALA A 206 5.49 -21.81 -9.57
CA ALA A 206 4.98 -22.54 -10.74
C ALA A 206 4.64 -21.69 -11.99
N LYS A 207 5.06 -20.41 -12.03
CA LYS A 207 4.96 -19.52 -13.21
C LYS A 207 6.31 -18.84 -13.48
N ARG A 208 6.44 -18.11 -14.60
CA ARG A 208 7.58 -17.22 -14.92
C ARG A 208 8.97 -17.88 -14.79
N GLY A 209 9.06 -19.17 -15.10
CA GLY A 209 10.27 -19.99 -15.01
C GLY A 209 10.39 -20.91 -13.78
N GLY A 210 9.37 -20.95 -12.92
CA GLY A 210 9.22 -21.96 -11.85
C GLY A 210 8.66 -23.31 -12.32
N SER A 211 8.50 -24.26 -11.40
CA SER A 211 8.01 -25.62 -11.64
C SER A 211 6.76 -25.97 -10.80
N PRO A 212 5.98 -27.02 -11.14
CA PRO A 212 4.76 -27.38 -10.41
C PRO A 212 4.98 -27.69 -8.92
N GLU A 213 6.16 -28.19 -8.56
CA GLU A 213 6.57 -28.50 -7.19
C GLU A 213 6.71 -27.23 -6.33
N ASP A 214 6.81 -26.05 -6.95
CA ASP A 214 6.99 -24.77 -6.24
C ASP A 214 5.89 -24.48 -5.22
N LYS A 215 4.66 -25.01 -5.40
CA LYS A 215 3.61 -24.90 -4.37
C LYS A 215 4.06 -25.51 -3.03
N ALA A 216 4.63 -26.70 -3.06
CA ALA A 216 5.13 -27.38 -1.86
C ALA A 216 6.47 -26.77 -1.39
N ASN A 217 7.30 -26.28 -2.32
CA ASN A 217 8.54 -25.59 -1.99
C ASN A 217 8.29 -24.22 -1.32
N PHE A 218 7.24 -23.51 -1.72
CA PHE A 218 6.80 -22.24 -1.11
C PHE A 218 6.32 -22.47 0.33
N VAL A 219 5.47 -23.48 0.56
CA VAL A 219 5.08 -23.91 1.92
C VAL A 219 6.31 -24.26 2.76
N SER A 220 7.29 -24.96 2.18
CA SER A 220 8.53 -25.30 2.88
C SER A 220 9.39 -24.06 3.20
N LEU A 221 9.41 -23.07 2.30
CA LEU A 221 10.13 -21.80 2.49
C LEU A 221 9.52 -20.93 3.58
N ILE A 222 8.21 -20.68 3.54
CA ILE A 222 7.53 -19.87 4.57
C ILE A 222 7.56 -20.57 5.93
N LYS A 223 7.57 -21.90 5.98
CA LYS A 223 7.72 -22.67 7.22
C LYS A 223 9.12 -22.54 7.82
N ASP A 224 10.16 -22.69 6.99
CA ASP A 224 11.55 -22.53 7.44
C ASP A 224 11.84 -21.07 7.85
N LEU A 225 11.22 -20.08 7.19
CA LEU A 225 11.25 -18.67 7.60
C LEU A 225 10.54 -18.45 8.95
N ARG A 226 9.28 -18.89 9.09
CA ARG A 226 8.45 -18.72 10.29
C ARG A 226 9.18 -19.18 11.55
N ALA A 227 9.83 -20.35 11.47
CA ALA A 227 10.59 -20.93 12.57
C ALA A 227 11.75 -20.04 13.07
N GLU A 228 12.32 -19.16 12.24
CA GLU A 228 13.31 -18.17 12.67
C GLU A 228 12.67 -16.83 13.09
N MET A 229 11.59 -16.40 12.43
CA MET A 229 10.86 -15.18 12.81
C MET A 229 10.26 -15.28 14.23
N ASP A 230 9.74 -16.45 14.60
CA ASP A 230 9.20 -16.73 15.94
C ASP A 230 10.22 -16.51 17.06
N LYS A 231 11.50 -16.86 16.82
CA LYS A 231 12.60 -16.67 17.79
C LYS A 231 12.94 -15.20 18.02
N LYS A 232 12.39 -14.30 17.19
CA LYS A 232 12.64 -12.85 17.21
C LYS A 232 11.40 -12.04 17.57
N GLY A 233 10.21 -12.64 17.57
CA GLY A 233 8.94 -11.90 17.58
C GLY A 233 8.70 -11.12 16.29
N TRP A 234 9.27 -11.58 15.17
CA TRP A 234 9.19 -10.91 13.88
C TRP A 234 7.98 -11.33 13.04
N ILE A 235 7.57 -10.41 12.16
CA ILE A 235 6.47 -10.59 11.22
C ILE A 235 6.95 -11.36 9.98
N LEU A 236 6.10 -12.23 9.45
CA LEU A 236 6.26 -12.87 8.14
C LEU A 236 5.00 -12.68 7.30
N THR A 237 5.12 -11.93 6.22
CA THR A 237 4.05 -11.72 5.22
C THR A 237 4.49 -12.20 3.83
N ALA A 238 3.53 -12.22 2.90
CA ALA A 238 3.82 -12.44 1.49
C ALA A 238 2.82 -11.70 0.60
N ALA A 239 3.33 -10.99 -0.41
CA ALA A 239 2.56 -10.58 -1.58
C ALA A 239 2.22 -11.80 -2.45
N ILE A 240 0.94 -11.94 -2.84
CA ILE A 240 0.46 -13.02 -3.69
C ILE A 240 -0.51 -12.53 -4.78
N GLY A 241 -0.41 -13.12 -5.98
CA GLY A 241 -1.23 -12.74 -7.13
C GLY A 241 -2.69 -13.19 -7.02
N ALA A 242 -3.64 -12.28 -7.32
CA ALA A 242 -5.06 -12.49 -7.07
C ALA A 242 -5.84 -13.29 -8.15
N GLY A 243 -5.27 -13.49 -9.34
CA GLY A 243 -5.93 -14.28 -10.40
C GLY A 243 -5.99 -15.78 -10.07
N LYS A 244 -7.17 -16.40 -10.22
CA LYS A 244 -7.45 -17.80 -9.85
C LYS A 244 -6.43 -18.81 -10.38
N ASP A 245 -6.04 -18.73 -11.65
CA ASP A 245 -5.03 -19.61 -12.26
C ASP A 245 -3.62 -19.43 -11.63
N THR A 246 -3.30 -18.25 -11.08
CA THR A 246 -2.11 -18.08 -10.25
C THR A 246 -2.31 -18.77 -8.90
N ILE A 247 -3.43 -18.52 -8.22
CA ILE A 247 -3.73 -19.08 -6.89
C ILE A 247 -3.69 -20.62 -6.91
N GLU A 248 -4.41 -21.24 -7.84
CA GLU A 248 -4.55 -22.69 -7.97
C GLU A 248 -3.24 -23.39 -8.35
N ARG A 249 -2.29 -22.70 -8.99
CA ARG A 249 -0.95 -23.24 -9.29
C ARG A 249 0.05 -22.99 -8.17
N ALA A 250 0.07 -21.77 -7.63
CA ALA A 250 1.17 -21.28 -6.80
C ALA A 250 1.04 -21.62 -5.31
N TYR A 251 -0.18 -21.67 -4.76
CA TYR A 251 -0.37 -21.63 -3.30
C TYR A 251 -1.17 -22.82 -2.75
N ASP A 252 -0.86 -23.17 -1.50
CA ASP A 252 -1.63 -24.07 -0.64
C ASP A 252 -2.28 -23.18 0.43
N LEU A 253 -3.56 -22.85 0.22
CA LEU A 253 -4.23 -21.76 0.94
C LEU A 253 -4.30 -21.97 2.48
N PRO A 254 -4.65 -23.17 2.99
CA PRO A 254 -4.57 -23.46 4.42
C PRO A 254 -3.16 -23.38 5.00
N GLN A 255 -2.12 -23.83 4.26
CA GLN A 255 -0.74 -23.76 4.75
C GLN A 255 -0.21 -22.32 4.77
N ILE A 256 -0.46 -21.50 3.74
CA ILE A 256 -0.03 -20.09 3.79
C ILE A 256 -0.75 -19.32 4.90
N SER A 257 -2.05 -19.59 5.11
CA SER A 257 -2.82 -19.03 6.23
C SER A 257 -2.39 -19.59 7.60
N THR A 258 -1.62 -20.67 7.64
CA THR A 258 -1.00 -21.19 8.87
C THR A 258 0.29 -20.42 9.19
N TYR A 259 1.24 -20.37 8.25
CA TYR A 259 2.61 -19.87 8.53
C TYR A 259 2.81 -18.35 8.35
N LEU A 260 1.98 -17.65 7.56
CA LEU A 260 2.08 -16.19 7.44
C LEU A 260 1.27 -15.50 8.54
N ASP A 261 1.73 -14.33 9.00
CA ASP A 261 0.93 -13.46 9.87
C ASP A 261 -0.17 -12.79 9.04
N TYR A 262 0.23 -12.19 7.90
CA TYR A 262 -0.69 -11.58 6.94
C TYR A 262 -0.36 -11.98 5.49
N ILE A 263 -1.40 -11.99 4.66
CA ILE A 263 -1.36 -12.32 3.24
C ILE A 263 -1.73 -11.06 2.48
N HIS A 264 -0.77 -10.45 1.79
CA HIS A 264 -0.99 -9.27 0.95
C HIS A 264 -1.50 -9.72 -0.43
N LEU A 265 -2.82 -9.77 -0.61
CA LEU A 265 -3.41 -10.15 -1.89
C LEU A 265 -3.35 -8.97 -2.85
N MET A 266 -2.60 -9.12 -3.95
CA MET A 266 -2.44 -8.11 -5.00
C MET A 266 -3.72 -8.01 -5.85
N THR A 267 -4.75 -7.38 -5.30
CA THR A 267 -6.07 -7.19 -5.90
C THR A 267 -6.10 -6.00 -6.88
N TYR A 268 -5.17 -6.04 -7.82
CA TYR A 268 -4.95 -5.09 -8.92
C TYR A 268 -4.23 -5.80 -10.08
N ASP A 269 -3.98 -5.11 -11.19
CA ASP A 269 -3.46 -5.68 -12.44
C ASP A 269 -4.31 -6.85 -13.00
N TYR A 270 -5.64 -6.80 -12.77
CA TYR A 270 -6.58 -7.72 -13.40
C TYR A 270 -6.68 -7.49 -14.92
N HIS A 271 -6.60 -6.21 -15.34
CA HIS A 271 -6.57 -5.80 -16.74
C HIS A 271 -5.56 -4.70 -17.02
N GLY A 272 -5.03 -4.70 -18.25
CA GLY A 272 -4.06 -3.72 -18.75
C GLY A 272 -3.89 -3.85 -20.27
N SER A 273 -2.99 -3.09 -20.87
CA SER A 273 -2.91 -3.01 -22.36
C SER A 273 -2.56 -4.34 -23.04
N TRP A 274 -2.06 -5.33 -22.29
CA TRP A 274 -1.86 -6.71 -22.72
C TRP A 274 -3.16 -7.39 -23.21
N ASP A 275 -4.33 -6.99 -22.71
CA ASP A 275 -5.64 -7.52 -23.15
C ASP A 275 -6.06 -6.99 -24.53
N GLN A 276 -5.35 -5.97 -25.06
CA GLN A 276 -5.70 -5.21 -26.28
C GLN A 276 -7.13 -4.63 -26.28
N LYS A 277 -7.66 -4.39 -25.07
CA LYS A 277 -8.96 -3.77 -24.78
C LYS A 277 -8.84 -2.90 -23.53
N VAL A 278 -9.70 -1.88 -23.41
CA VAL A 278 -9.87 -1.13 -22.16
C VAL A 278 -10.47 -2.07 -21.11
N GLY A 279 -9.80 -2.20 -19.97
CA GLY A 279 -10.22 -3.00 -18.82
C GLY A 279 -10.03 -2.23 -17.51
N ALA A 280 -10.65 -2.72 -16.44
CA ALA A 280 -10.49 -2.15 -15.10
C ALA A 280 -9.20 -2.64 -14.44
N ASN A 281 -8.36 -1.74 -13.89
CA ASN A 281 -7.15 -2.15 -13.15
C ASN A 281 -7.49 -3.10 -11.98
N ALA A 282 -8.50 -2.72 -11.20
CA ALA A 282 -8.94 -3.43 -10.00
C ALA A 282 -10.49 -3.38 -9.87
N PRO A 283 -11.25 -4.13 -10.68
CA PRO A 283 -12.71 -4.14 -10.60
C PRO A 283 -13.18 -4.79 -9.31
N LEU A 284 -13.98 -4.07 -8.50
CA LEU A 284 -14.52 -4.60 -7.25
C LEU A 284 -15.35 -5.87 -7.50
N SER A 285 -16.28 -5.80 -8.45
CA SER A 285 -17.11 -6.92 -8.88
C SER A 285 -17.46 -6.77 -10.38
N THR A 286 -18.31 -7.66 -10.91
CA THR A 286 -18.61 -7.78 -12.34
C THR A 286 -20.07 -8.16 -12.57
N ALA A 287 -20.57 -7.91 -13.78
CA ALA A 287 -21.89 -8.34 -14.23
C ALA A 287 -21.84 -9.63 -15.08
N GLU A 288 -20.64 -10.03 -15.51
CA GLU A 288 -20.45 -11.20 -16.37
C GLU A 288 -20.44 -12.50 -15.51
N PRO A 289 -21.37 -13.45 -15.70
CA PRO A 289 -21.59 -14.55 -14.74
C PRO A 289 -20.44 -15.55 -14.53
N ASN A 290 -19.34 -15.44 -15.28
CA ASN A 290 -18.18 -16.32 -15.20
C ASN A 290 -16.85 -15.53 -15.18
N ASP A 291 -16.89 -14.24 -14.86
CA ASP A 291 -15.70 -13.40 -14.77
C ASP A 291 -15.05 -13.51 -13.38
N GLU A 292 -13.91 -14.21 -13.35
CA GLU A 292 -13.15 -14.53 -12.14
C GLU A 292 -12.07 -13.46 -11.83
N LEU A 293 -11.99 -12.38 -12.62
CA LEU A 293 -10.96 -11.35 -12.53
C LEU A 293 -11.45 -10.11 -11.75
N THR A 294 -11.99 -10.33 -10.55
CA THR A 294 -12.47 -9.25 -9.66
C THR A 294 -11.95 -9.38 -8.23
N VAL A 295 -11.86 -8.24 -7.53
CA VAL A 295 -11.49 -8.17 -6.10
C VAL A 295 -12.43 -9.05 -5.27
N GLU A 296 -13.74 -8.98 -5.52
CA GLU A 296 -14.74 -9.78 -4.83
C GLU A 296 -14.55 -11.28 -5.07
N TYR A 297 -14.34 -11.70 -6.33
CA TYR A 297 -14.08 -13.12 -6.62
C TYR A 297 -12.81 -13.61 -5.90
N SER A 298 -11.68 -12.91 -6.04
CA SER A 298 -10.41 -13.36 -5.47
C SER A 298 -10.44 -13.46 -3.95
N ILE A 299 -11.03 -12.46 -3.27
CA ILE A 299 -11.20 -12.48 -1.81
C ILE A 299 -12.12 -13.63 -1.39
N ASN A 300 -13.30 -13.77 -2.01
CA ASN A 300 -14.26 -14.81 -1.67
C ASN A 300 -13.70 -16.22 -1.94
N TYR A 301 -12.90 -16.39 -2.99
CA TYR A 301 -12.20 -17.64 -3.29
C TYR A 301 -11.19 -17.99 -2.19
N LEU A 302 -10.36 -17.05 -1.74
CA LEU A 302 -9.39 -17.30 -0.67
C LEU A 302 -10.07 -17.70 0.65
N LEU A 303 -11.09 -16.94 1.05
CA LEU A 303 -11.85 -17.20 2.28
C LEU A 303 -12.54 -18.57 2.23
N SER A 304 -13.14 -18.93 1.09
CA SER A 304 -13.82 -20.22 0.89
C SER A 304 -12.87 -21.42 0.87
N ASN A 305 -11.59 -21.20 0.57
CA ASN A 305 -10.56 -22.24 0.48
C ASN A 305 -9.57 -22.24 1.67
N GLY A 306 -10.00 -21.71 2.82
CA GLY A 306 -9.30 -21.89 4.11
C GLY A 306 -8.32 -20.79 4.50
N VAL A 307 -8.37 -19.61 3.87
CA VAL A 307 -7.69 -18.42 4.39
C VAL A 307 -8.53 -17.76 5.48
N ALA A 308 -7.92 -17.49 6.64
CA ALA A 308 -8.57 -16.77 7.73
C ALA A 308 -8.74 -15.28 7.36
N PRO A 309 -9.94 -14.67 7.49
CA PRO A 309 -10.15 -13.26 7.11
C PRO A 309 -9.27 -12.31 7.92
N GLU A 310 -9.02 -12.60 9.20
CA GLU A 310 -8.12 -11.83 10.07
C GLU A 310 -6.63 -11.90 9.68
N LYS A 311 -6.27 -12.69 8.66
CA LYS A 311 -4.94 -12.69 8.03
C LYS A 311 -4.91 -12.10 6.61
N LEU A 312 -6.06 -11.96 5.95
CA LEU A 312 -6.12 -11.53 4.56
C LEU A 312 -6.15 -10.01 4.44
N VAL A 313 -5.16 -9.43 3.78
CA VAL A 313 -5.00 -8.00 3.51
C VAL A 313 -5.23 -7.73 2.02
N MET A 314 -6.06 -6.74 1.70
CA MET A 314 -6.51 -6.47 0.34
C MET A 314 -5.74 -5.30 -0.30
N GLY A 315 -5.09 -5.53 -1.43
CA GLY A 315 -4.36 -4.51 -2.17
C GLY A 315 -5.24 -3.42 -2.80
N ILE A 316 -4.85 -2.17 -2.63
CA ILE A 316 -5.39 -0.96 -3.25
C ILE A 316 -4.31 -0.39 -4.18
N PRO A 317 -4.58 -0.24 -5.49
CA PRO A 317 -3.64 0.42 -6.38
C PRO A 317 -3.75 1.95 -6.22
N ALA A 318 -2.67 2.59 -5.79
CA ALA A 318 -2.50 4.05 -5.90
C ALA A 318 -2.03 4.44 -7.32
N TYR A 319 -2.54 3.76 -8.35
CA TYR A 319 -2.15 3.91 -9.76
C TYR A 319 -3.28 3.46 -10.70
N GLY A 320 -3.18 3.89 -11.96
CA GLY A 320 -4.05 3.47 -13.05
C GLY A 320 -3.31 2.72 -14.14
N ARG A 321 -4.04 1.82 -14.82
CA ARG A 321 -3.58 1.20 -16.08
C ARG A 321 -4.08 2.02 -17.26
N THR A 322 -3.21 2.24 -18.24
CA THR A 322 -3.45 3.16 -19.36
C THR A 322 -3.51 2.45 -20.70
N PHE A 323 -4.24 3.05 -21.64
CA PHE A 323 -4.56 2.47 -22.93
C PHE A 323 -4.53 3.52 -24.03
N ILE A 324 -4.27 3.07 -25.27
CA ILE A 324 -4.41 3.87 -26.48
C ILE A 324 -5.41 3.15 -27.38
N LEU A 325 -6.54 3.77 -27.70
CA LEU A 325 -7.60 3.18 -28.52
C LEU A 325 -7.11 2.95 -29.98
N LYS A 326 -7.58 1.87 -30.61
CA LYS A 326 -7.38 1.64 -32.06
C LYS A 326 -8.30 2.51 -32.91
N ASN A 327 -9.57 2.66 -32.51
CA ASN A 327 -10.63 3.33 -33.26
C ASN A 327 -11.33 4.41 -32.39
N PRO A 328 -10.74 5.60 -32.19
CA PRO A 328 -11.23 6.62 -31.25
C PRO A 328 -12.46 7.43 -31.75
N GLU A 329 -13.30 6.86 -32.61
CA GLU A 329 -14.44 7.55 -33.24
C GLU A 329 -15.62 7.81 -32.29
N SER A 330 -15.90 6.86 -31.38
CA SER A 330 -16.73 7.12 -30.19
C SER A 330 -16.10 8.25 -29.36
N LYS A 331 -16.90 9.06 -28.67
CA LYS A 331 -16.37 10.00 -27.65
C LYS A 331 -16.34 9.41 -26.25
N GLU A 332 -17.18 8.42 -25.97
CA GLU A 332 -17.25 7.71 -24.70
C GLU A 332 -16.13 6.65 -24.62
N ALA A 333 -15.48 6.50 -23.47
CA ALA A 333 -14.68 5.33 -23.16
C ALA A 333 -15.58 4.21 -22.62
N LYS A 334 -15.38 2.97 -23.06
CA LYS A 334 -16.14 1.81 -22.59
C LYS A 334 -15.22 0.63 -22.30
N LEU A 335 -15.58 -0.15 -21.28
CA LEU A 335 -14.97 -1.45 -21.03
C LEU A 335 -15.13 -2.34 -22.28
N GLY A 336 -14.03 -2.97 -22.70
CA GLY A 336 -13.96 -3.78 -23.91
C GLY A 336 -13.59 -3.02 -25.21
N ASP A 337 -13.55 -1.68 -25.22
CA ASP A 337 -13.10 -0.90 -26.39
C ASP A 337 -11.68 -1.34 -26.82
N SER A 338 -11.44 -1.61 -28.10
CA SER A 338 -10.16 -2.19 -28.53
C SER A 338 -9.00 -1.19 -28.57
N THR A 339 -7.85 -1.62 -28.02
CA THR A 339 -6.66 -0.80 -27.80
C THR A 339 -5.45 -1.35 -28.54
N GLN A 340 -4.43 -0.51 -28.68
CA GLN A 340 -3.06 -0.94 -28.97
C GLN A 340 -2.53 -1.83 -27.83
N GLU A 341 -1.48 -2.61 -28.12
CA GLU A 341 -0.82 -3.53 -27.17
C GLU A 341 -0.06 -2.80 -26.05
N THR A 342 0.35 -1.56 -26.28
CA THR A 342 0.98 -0.69 -25.27
C THR A 342 0.11 0.52 -24.95
N GLY A 343 -0.11 0.79 -23.66
CA GLY A 343 -0.57 2.10 -23.20
C GLY A 343 0.50 3.20 -23.35
N PHE A 344 0.14 4.42 -22.95
CA PHE A 344 1.07 5.54 -22.79
C PHE A 344 1.63 5.58 -21.36
N GLY A 345 2.62 6.42 -21.09
CA GLY A 345 3.21 6.54 -19.75
C GLY A 345 3.12 7.94 -19.17
N GLY A 346 3.11 8.02 -17.84
CA GLY A 346 3.10 9.29 -17.11
C GLY A 346 4.42 10.07 -17.16
N PRO A 347 4.41 11.37 -16.81
CA PRO A 347 5.58 12.26 -16.89
C PRO A 347 6.69 11.94 -15.88
N TYR A 348 6.38 11.26 -14.77
CA TYR A 348 7.28 10.93 -13.67
C TYR A 348 7.65 9.44 -13.67
N THR A 349 6.65 8.55 -13.71
CA THR A 349 6.81 7.09 -13.68
C THR A 349 7.45 6.56 -14.97
N LYS A 350 7.04 7.11 -16.12
CA LYS A 350 7.60 6.86 -17.46
C LYS A 350 7.48 5.39 -17.92
N GLU A 351 6.64 4.58 -17.28
CA GLU A 351 6.25 3.22 -17.71
C GLU A 351 5.07 3.29 -18.69
N LYS A 352 5.12 2.55 -19.80
CA LYS A 352 4.00 2.45 -20.74
C LYS A 352 2.92 1.53 -20.19
N GLY A 353 1.67 1.98 -20.18
CA GLY A 353 0.55 1.23 -19.61
C GLY A 353 0.31 1.52 -18.13
N PHE A 354 1.01 2.49 -17.53
CA PHE A 354 0.96 2.82 -16.10
C PHE A 354 1.00 4.33 -15.88
N MET A 355 0.25 4.81 -14.88
CA MET A 355 0.42 6.14 -14.29
C MET A 355 0.13 6.06 -12.79
N GLY A 356 0.92 6.74 -11.96
CA GLY A 356 0.61 6.90 -10.54
C GLY A 356 -0.63 7.77 -10.31
N TYR A 357 -1.34 7.62 -9.19
CA TYR A 357 -2.49 8.48 -8.87
C TYR A 357 -2.10 9.96 -8.84
N ASN A 358 -0.91 10.29 -8.31
CA ASN A 358 -0.33 11.64 -8.39
C ASN A 358 -0.17 12.18 -9.81
N GLU A 359 0.18 11.35 -10.79
CA GLU A 359 0.22 11.74 -12.20
C GLU A 359 -1.19 11.91 -12.78
N ILE A 360 -2.11 11.01 -12.42
CA ILE A 360 -3.49 11.00 -12.94
C ILE A 360 -4.26 12.21 -12.42
N CYS A 361 -4.33 12.42 -11.10
CA CYS A 361 -5.07 13.54 -10.54
C CYS A 361 -4.46 14.89 -10.95
N ALA A 362 -3.14 14.97 -11.13
CA ALA A 362 -2.48 16.17 -11.62
C ALA A 362 -2.75 16.44 -13.11
N GLU A 363 -2.81 15.41 -13.97
CA GLU A 363 -3.19 15.53 -15.38
C GLU A 363 -4.65 15.99 -15.50
N LEU A 364 -5.59 15.32 -14.81
CA LEU A 364 -7.02 15.64 -14.83
C LEU A 364 -7.34 17.04 -14.29
N ALA A 365 -6.62 17.50 -13.26
CA ALA A 365 -6.76 18.85 -12.72
C ALA A 365 -6.17 19.95 -13.62
N LYS A 366 -5.24 19.61 -14.53
CA LYS A 366 -4.50 20.57 -15.38
C LYS A 366 -5.05 20.66 -16.81
N ASP A 367 -5.63 19.59 -17.36
CA ASP A 367 -6.17 19.53 -18.72
C ASP A 367 -7.67 19.17 -18.75
N SER A 368 -8.52 20.20 -18.93
CA SER A 368 -9.97 20.05 -19.03
C SER A 368 -10.48 19.44 -20.36
N THR A 369 -9.60 18.91 -21.22
CA THR A 369 -10.00 18.09 -22.37
C THR A 369 -10.17 16.61 -22.01
N TRP A 370 -9.70 16.19 -20.83
CA TRP A 370 -10.08 14.91 -20.23
C TRP A 370 -11.56 14.91 -19.85
N GLN A 371 -12.25 13.83 -20.20
CA GLN A 371 -13.62 13.52 -19.80
C GLN A 371 -13.61 12.30 -18.87
N GLU A 372 -14.55 12.23 -17.94
CA GLU A 372 -14.59 11.20 -16.90
C GLU A 372 -15.90 10.40 -16.90
N TRP A 373 -15.79 9.10 -16.61
CA TRP A 373 -16.90 8.16 -16.47
C TRP A 373 -16.69 7.26 -15.26
N TRP A 374 -17.80 6.85 -14.66
CA TRP A 374 -17.85 5.91 -13.54
C TRP A 374 -18.56 4.63 -13.97
N ASP A 375 -17.88 3.48 -13.92
CA ASP A 375 -18.58 2.20 -14.03
C ASP A 375 -19.10 1.77 -12.65
N ASN A 376 -20.42 1.73 -12.52
CA ASN A 376 -21.08 1.40 -11.26
C ASN A 376 -21.11 -0.11 -10.95
N THR A 377 -20.71 -0.98 -11.87
CA THR A 377 -20.57 -2.41 -11.61
C THR A 377 -19.22 -2.67 -10.95
N THR A 378 -18.14 -2.40 -11.68
CA THR A 378 -16.76 -2.61 -11.24
C THR A 378 -16.29 -1.61 -10.19
N LYS A 379 -17.04 -0.53 -9.95
CA LYS A 379 -16.64 0.61 -9.11
C LYS A 379 -15.31 1.19 -9.59
N THR A 380 -15.17 1.47 -10.88
CA THR A 380 -13.92 1.94 -11.48
C THR A 380 -14.12 3.30 -12.13
N GLN A 381 -13.15 4.20 -11.93
CA GLN A 381 -13.09 5.49 -12.59
C GLN A 381 -12.33 5.35 -13.92
N PHE A 382 -12.87 5.95 -14.97
CA PHE A 382 -12.22 6.04 -16.27
C PHE A 382 -12.11 7.49 -16.69
N ALA A 383 -10.95 7.86 -17.23
CA ALA A 383 -10.78 9.15 -17.90
C ALA A 383 -10.31 8.95 -19.34
N ARG A 384 -10.76 9.82 -20.26
CA ARG A 384 -10.37 9.78 -21.68
C ARG A 384 -10.05 11.15 -22.24
N ASN A 385 -8.99 11.21 -23.06
CA ASN A 385 -8.64 12.36 -23.88
C ASN A 385 -8.21 11.87 -25.28
N GLY A 386 -9.04 12.14 -26.29
CA GLY A 386 -8.81 11.68 -27.66
C GLY A 386 -8.77 10.15 -27.77
N GLU A 387 -7.59 9.59 -28.06
CA GLU A 387 -7.32 8.15 -28.09
C GLU A 387 -6.85 7.57 -26.74
N LYS A 388 -6.39 8.41 -25.80
CA LYS A 388 -5.86 7.98 -24.50
C LYS A 388 -7.00 7.64 -23.54
N VAL A 389 -6.92 6.50 -22.87
CA VAL A 389 -7.80 6.13 -21.74
C VAL A 389 -6.96 5.78 -20.50
N ILE A 390 -7.39 6.22 -19.34
CA ILE A 390 -6.87 5.84 -18.02
C ILE A 390 -7.98 5.07 -17.30
N SER A 391 -7.66 3.90 -16.72
CA SER A 391 -8.53 3.18 -15.78
C SER A 391 -7.87 3.17 -14.40
N PHE A 392 -8.54 3.69 -13.39
CA PHE A 392 -7.92 3.95 -12.08
C PHE A 392 -8.91 3.89 -10.92
N ASP A 393 -8.34 3.87 -9.72
CA ASP A 393 -9.07 4.02 -8.46
C ASP A 393 -9.10 5.49 -8.04
N ASN A 394 -10.28 5.96 -7.63
CA ASN A 394 -10.51 7.26 -7.03
C ASN A 394 -11.08 7.13 -5.62
N GLU A 395 -11.32 8.26 -4.97
CA GLU A 395 -11.80 8.34 -3.59
C GLU A 395 -13.13 7.59 -3.37
N ILE A 396 -13.95 7.44 -4.42
CA ILE A 396 -15.21 6.70 -4.38
C ILE A 396 -14.98 5.19 -4.47
N SER A 397 -14.16 4.72 -5.43
CA SER A 397 -13.88 3.28 -5.58
C SER A 397 -13.15 2.70 -4.37
N ILE A 398 -12.19 3.45 -3.83
CA ILE A 398 -11.45 3.06 -2.62
C ILE A 398 -12.39 3.02 -1.41
N GLY A 399 -13.30 4.00 -1.29
CA GLY A 399 -14.35 3.99 -0.26
C GLY A 399 -15.25 2.75 -0.32
N GLU A 400 -15.66 2.32 -1.52
CA GLU A 400 -16.45 1.08 -1.69
C GLU A 400 -15.63 -0.19 -1.41
N LYS A 401 -14.37 -0.25 -1.87
CA LYS A 401 -13.44 -1.36 -1.60
C LYS A 401 -13.17 -1.52 -0.10
N VAL A 402 -12.92 -0.44 0.63
CA VAL A 402 -12.72 -0.49 2.08
C VAL A 402 -13.99 -0.96 2.81
N LYS A 403 -15.18 -0.50 2.39
CA LYS A 403 -16.46 -1.04 2.93
C LYS A 403 -16.59 -2.55 2.67
N PHE A 404 -16.21 -3.03 1.49
CA PHE A 404 -16.20 -4.47 1.17
C PHE A 404 -15.23 -5.25 2.08
N ALA A 405 -13.98 -4.80 2.21
CA ALA A 405 -12.98 -5.43 3.09
C ALA A 405 -13.45 -5.48 4.56
N MET A 406 -14.00 -4.37 5.05
CA MET A 406 -14.50 -4.25 6.42
C MET A 406 -15.72 -5.14 6.69
N ARG A 407 -16.64 -5.29 5.72
CA ARG A 407 -17.78 -6.22 5.81
C ARG A 407 -17.33 -7.68 5.83
N ASN A 408 -16.34 -8.03 5.02
CA ASN A 408 -15.70 -9.35 5.02
C ASN A 408 -14.70 -9.58 6.17
N LYS A 409 -14.60 -8.62 7.10
CA LYS A 409 -13.77 -8.66 8.31
C LYS A 409 -12.26 -8.78 8.05
N LEU A 410 -11.80 -8.51 6.82
CA LEU A 410 -10.41 -8.65 6.37
C LEU A 410 -9.43 -7.96 7.31
N ALA A 411 -8.20 -8.48 7.42
CA ALA A 411 -7.14 -7.97 8.29
C ALA A 411 -6.90 -6.47 8.06
N GLY A 412 -6.91 -6.04 6.80
CA GLY A 412 -6.78 -4.64 6.42
C GLY A 412 -6.61 -4.44 4.92
N MET A 413 -5.99 -3.32 4.57
CA MET A 413 -5.61 -2.94 3.21
C MET A 413 -4.08 -2.90 3.08
N MET A 414 -3.58 -3.11 1.86
CA MET A 414 -2.22 -2.80 1.44
C MET A 414 -2.30 -1.75 0.33
N VAL A 415 -1.34 -0.84 0.23
CA VAL A 415 -1.32 0.22 -0.79
C VAL A 415 -0.06 0.12 -1.64
N TRP A 416 -0.25 -0.20 -2.92
CA TRP A 416 0.80 -0.19 -3.93
C TRP A 416 0.67 1.07 -4.82
N SER A 417 1.52 2.09 -4.71
CA SER A 417 2.50 2.32 -3.65
C SER A 417 2.35 3.75 -3.12
N VAL A 418 2.89 4.05 -1.94
CA VAL A 418 2.72 5.40 -1.35
C VAL A 418 3.42 6.50 -2.16
N ASP A 419 4.46 6.13 -2.92
CA ASP A 419 5.13 7.01 -3.89
C ASP A 419 4.30 7.33 -5.15
N THR A 420 3.19 6.64 -5.36
CA THR A 420 2.22 6.96 -6.42
C THR A 420 0.92 7.61 -5.92
N ASP A 421 0.67 7.67 -4.61
CA ASP A 421 -0.35 8.56 -4.00
C ASP A 421 0.02 10.05 -4.21
N ASP A 422 -0.94 10.97 -4.05
CA ASP A 422 -0.71 12.41 -4.00
C ASP A 422 0.00 12.82 -2.70
N PHE A 423 1.24 12.37 -2.52
CA PHE A 423 2.09 12.62 -1.34
C PHE A 423 2.48 14.10 -1.14
N ARG A 424 1.97 15.01 -1.98
CA ARG A 424 2.16 16.46 -1.87
C ARG A 424 0.86 17.26 -1.67
N GLY A 425 -0.30 16.64 -1.89
CA GLY A 425 -1.58 17.36 -1.92
C GLY A 425 -1.72 18.28 -3.14
N GLU A 426 -0.99 18.03 -4.23
CA GLU A 426 -1.04 18.84 -5.45
C GLU A 426 -2.43 18.82 -6.10
N CYS A 427 -3.21 17.77 -5.88
CA CYS A 427 -4.54 17.58 -6.44
C CYS A 427 -5.65 18.03 -5.48
N HIS A 428 -5.49 17.79 -4.18
CA HIS A 428 -6.53 17.98 -3.17
C HIS A 428 -6.13 18.99 -2.10
N GLN A 429 -6.31 20.29 -2.40
CA GLN A 429 -6.25 21.41 -1.45
C GLN A 429 -4.96 21.50 -0.57
N GLN A 430 -3.81 21.03 -1.07
CA GLN A 430 -2.54 20.94 -0.33
C GLN A 430 -2.58 19.94 0.85
N GLU A 431 -3.44 18.93 0.76
CA GLU A 431 -3.68 17.91 1.80
C GLU A 431 -3.07 16.55 1.35
N PRO A 432 -1.89 16.13 1.87
CA PRO A 432 -1.10 15.02 1.29
C PRO A 432 -1.61 13.60 1.59
N PHE A 433 -1.32 12.67 0.69
CA PHE A 433 -1.70 11.24 0.70
C PHE A 433 -3.22 11.00 0.67
N THR A 434 -3.83 11.32 -0.47
CA THR A 434 -5.28 11.23 -0.67
C THR A 434 -5.78 9.80 -0.57
N ILE A 435 -5.07 8.83 -1.16
CA ILE A 435 -5.44 7.41 -1.13
C ILE A 435 -5.44 6.90 0.31
N LEU A 436 -4.39 7.23 1.08
CA LEU A 436 -4.32 6.87 2.50
C LEU A 436 -5.44 7.52 3.34
N ARG A 437 -5.69 8.84 3.22
CA ARG A 437 -6.79 9.50 3.97
C ARG A 437 -8.16 8.90 3.67
N VAL A 438 -8.43 8.55 2.41
CA VAL A 438 -9.69 7.90 2.03
C VAL A 438 -9.81 6.52 2.67
N ILE A 439 -8.72 5.75 2.73
CA ILE A 439 -8.68 4.45 3.41
C ILE A 439 -8.98 4.62 4.90
N GLU A 440 -8.24 5.47 5.62
CA GLU A 440 -8.42 5.74 7.05
C GLU A 440 -9.87 6.14 7.40
N LYS A 441 -10.38 7.16 6.71
CA LYS A 441 -11.74 7.70 6.89
C LYS A 441 -12.82 6.66 6.60
N SER A 442 -12.62 5.82 5.57
CA SER A 442 -13.55 4.76 5.20
C SER A 442 -13.50 3.57 6.18
N MET A 443 -12.33 3.24 6.74
CA MET A 443 -12.18 2.25 7.82
C MET A 443 -12.92 2.71 9.07
N ALA A 444 -12.65 3.93 9.53
CA ALA A 444 -13.26 4.51 10.73
C ALA A 444 -14.79 4.58 10.61
N THR A 445 -15.31 5.02 9.46
CA THR A 445 -16.75 5.03 9.17
C THR A 445 -17.35 3.62 9.19
N SER A 446 -16.71 2.67 8.50
CA SER A 446 -17.18 1.27 8.43
C SER A 446 -17.18 0.58 9.80
N LEU A 447 -16.16 0.84 10.64
CA LEU A 447 -16.11 0.33 12.02
C LEU A 447 -17.28 0.84 12.86
N GLN A 448 -17.55 2.15 12.81
CA GLN A 448 -18.69 2.74 13.51
C GLN A 448 -20.03 2.20 13.03
N GLU A 449 -20.20 1.95 11.72
CA GLU A 449 -21.39 1.29 11.18
C GLU A 449 -21.55 -0.15 11.71
N ILE A 450 -20.47 -0.94 11.69
CA ILE A 450 -20.47 -2.32 12.20
C ILE A 450 -20.80 -2.35 13.71
N GLU A 451 -20.29 -1.40 14.52
CA GLU A 451 -20.64 -1.30 15.93
C GLU A 451 -22.10 -0.89 16.17
N LYS A 452 -22.64 0.04 15.39
CA LYS A 452 -24.06 0.43 15.46
C LYS A 452 -24.98 -0.75 15.21
N HIS A 453 -24.65 -1.63 14.25
CA HIS A 453 -25.43 -2.84 13.96
C HIS A 453 -25.22 -3.99 14.97
N LYS A 454 -24.08 -4.02 15.71
CA LYS A 454 -23.86 -4.97 16.81
C LYS A 454 -24.66 -4.64 18.07
N LYS A 455 -24.97 -3.37 18.31
CA LYS A 455 -25.85 -2.96 19.41
C LYS A 455 -27.29 -3.34 19.04
N PRO A 456 -27.98 -4.21 19.80
CA PRO A 456 -29.38 -4.50 19.51
C PRO A 456 -30.20 -3.21 19.62
N ASN A 457 -31.05 -2.94 18.63
CA ASN A 457 -31.99 -1.82 18.69
C ASN A 457 -32.78 -1.91 20.01
N ALA A 458 -32.70 -0.89 20.86
CA ALA A 458 -33.35 -0.90 22.17
C ALA A 458 -34.86 -1.16 22.07
N ALA A 459 -35.50 -0.71 20.99
CA ALA A 459 -36.88 -1.03 20.64
C ALA A 459 -37.13 -2.54 20.42
N VAL A 460 -36.20 -3.27 19.81
CA VAL A 460 -36.32 -4.73 19.59
C VAL A 460 -36.19 -5.49 20.89
N GLN A 461 -35.29 -5.05 21.80
CA GLN A 461 -35.20 -5.61 23.14
C GLN A 461 -36.42 -5.27 24.02
N SER A 462 -36.97 -4.06 23.93
CA SER A 462 -38.21 -3.75 24.66
C SER A 462 -39.39 -4.57 24.13
N ILE A 463 -39.51 -4.74 22.81
CA ILE A 463 -40.56 -5.57 22.20
C ILE A 463 -40.43 -7.04 22.62
N SER A 464 -39.23 -7.64 22.61
CA SER A 464 -39.07 -9.05 22.99
C SER A 464 -39.31 -9.29 24.48
N VAL A 465 -38.88 -8.36 25.36
CA VAL A 465 -39.20 -8.40 26.79
C VAL A 465 -40.71 -8.21 27.03
N SER A 466 -41.36 -7.27 26.33
CA SER A 466 -42.82 -7.08 26.42
C SER A 466 -43.60 -8.30 25.95
N LEU A 467 -43.20 -8.97 24.85
CA LEU A 467 -43.81 -10.22 24.41
C LEU A 467 -43.61 -11.33 25.45
N ALA A 468 -42.40 -11.50 25.99
CA ALA A 468 -42.11 -12.51 27.00
C ALA A 468 -42.98 -12.32 28.26
N LEU A 469 -43.11 -11.07 28.74
CA LEU A 469 -44.01 -10.73 29.84
C LEU A 469 -45.48 -11.03 29.52
N LEU A 470 -45.93 -10.73 28.28
CA LEU A 470 -47.30 -11.04 27.84
C LEU A 470 -47.57 -12.55 27.82
N PHE A 471 -46.62 -13.35 27.31
CA PHE A 471 -46.70 -14.82 27.29
C PHE A 471 -46.69 -15.43 28.70
N CYS A 472 -45.91 -14.86 29.63
CA CYS A 472 -45.95 -15.24 31.05
C CYS A 472 -47.30 -14.90 31.70
N MET A 473 -47.86 -13.70 31.48
CA MET A 473 -49.18 -13.35 32.01
C MET A 473 -50.28 -14.25 31.43
N LEU A 474 -50.23 -14.56 30.14
CA LEU A 474 -51.15 -15.51 29.51
C LEU A 474 -51.03 -16.92 30.10
N HIS A 475 -49.81 -17.42 30.36
CA HIS A 475 -49.63 -18.71 31.05
C HIS A 475 -50.20 -18.71 32.46
N VAL A 476 -49.98 -17.65 33.25
CA VAL A 476 -50.54 -17.55 34.61
C VAL A 476 -52.08 -17.49 34.57
N LEU A 477 -52.67 -16.71 33.64
CA LEU A 477 -54.13 -16.63 33.48
C LEU A 477 -54.78 -17.93 33.00
N LEU A 478 -54.04 -18.77 32.25
CA LEU A 478 -54.48 -20.11 31.85
C LEU A 478 -54.33 -21.13 33.00
N TYR A 479 -53.26 -21.06 33.78
CA TYR A 479 -53.03 -21.97 34.92
C TYR A 479 -53.87 -21.64 36.16
N CYS A 480 -54.34 -20.41 36.33
CA CYS A 480 -55.24 -20.02 37.43
C CYS A 480 -56.74 -20.19 37.11
N ASN A 481 -57.08 -20.82 35.98
CA ASN A 481 -58.46 -21.15 35.56
C ASN A 481 -58.75 -22.67 35.56
N HIS A 482 -57.86 -23.47 36.17
CA HIS A 482 -57.99 -24.92 36.39
C HIS A 482 -57.67 -25.27 37.84
#